data_AF-A0A1H3XWP1-F1
#
_entry.id   AF-A0A1H3XWP1-F1
#
_cell.length_a   1.000
_cell.length_b   1.000
_cell.length_c   1.000
_cell.angle_alpha   90.00
_cell.angle_beta   90.00
_cell.angle_gamma   90.00
#
_symmetry.space_group_name_H-M   'P 1'
#
loop_
_entity.id
_entity.type
_entity.pdbx_description
1 polymer ?
#
loop_
_entity_poly.entity_id
_entity_poly.type
_entity_poly.pdbx_seq_one_letter_code
_entity_poly.pdbx_strand_id
1 'polypeptide(L)'
;MSIFSITGNDLLELGYPEGPVFKVLIEAVNQHYSAHSSAEVMGLLKRLLSDPAAFIEDVQLSEAAALLLSVKDNKTVSLLPEPVPYKIYGEEYIDPNAMKQINQAVKLPVAVAGALMPDAHPGYGLPIGGVLATNQAVIPYGVGVDIGCRMCLSILDLPVASLKASQETYVKSLNVHTKFGAGAEWRKREDHEVLARPEFKETQLLRQLFDKAAGQLGTSGSGNHFVEWGVVTITEAQPELNLAPGQYVALLSHSGSRGLGAQVAGHYTRLAKELCELPEGYKHLAYLDMNTAEGQEYWAAMTLAGDYASACHHVIHRKLINATGATLLARVENHHNFAWKELYEGQEVIVHRKGATPAAEGTQGIIPGSMTAPGFIVKGKGVAASLQSASHGAGRVLSRNVAKAQIKPDEMRKVLADHGVVLLGGGLDEAPAVYKDIRKVMSAQSELVEVIGEFTPKYVRMADGGPAED
;
A
#
# COMPACT_ATOMS: atom_id res chain seq x y z
N MET A 1 52.86 -26.38 -21.53
CA MET A 1 51.74 -27.12 -20.92
C MET A 1 50.52 -26.22 -21.06
N SER A 2 49.43 -26.72 -21.65
CA SER A 2 48.18 -25.95 -21.73
C SER A 2 47.65 -25.81 -20.31
N ILE A 3 47.48 -24.56 -19.84
CA ILE A 3 46.85 -24.25 -18.57
C ILE A 3 45.38 -24.66 -18.72
N PHE A 4 44.90 -25.57 -17.88
CA PHE A 4 43.50 -25.96 -17.92
C PHE A 4 42.65 -24.82 -17.35
N SER A 5 41.60 -24.43 -18.08
CA SER A 5 40.65 -23.39 -17.66
C SER A 5 39.23 -23.85 -17.98
N ILE A 6 38.29 -23.48 -17.12
CA ILE A 6 36.86 -23.73 -17.35
C ILE A 6 36.13 -22.45 -17.76
N THR A 7 35.05 -22.62 -18.50
CA THR A 7 34.13 -21.56 -18.93
C THR A 7 32.73 -21.79 -18.36
N GLY A 8 31.86 -20.79 -18.47
CA GLY A 8 30.45 -20.94 -18.10
C GLY A 8 29.72 -22.02 -18.91
N ASN A 9 30.11 -22.26 -20.17
CA ASN A 9 29.52 -23.32 -20.99
C ASN A 9 29.86 -24.71 -20.46
N ASP A 10 31.08 -24.91 -19.96
CA ASP A 10 31.49 -26.19 -19.36
C ASP A 10 30.67 -26.50 -18.10
N LEU A 11 30.34 -25.46 -17.30
CA LEU A 11 29.50 -25.59 -16.11
C LEU A 11 28.03 -25.88 -16.46
N LEU A 12 27.50 -25.27 -17.53
CA LEU A 12 26.17 -25.58 -18.05
C LEU A 12 26.07 -27.02 -18.54
N GLU A 13 27.07 -27.50 -19.29
CA GLU A 13 27.13 -28.90 -19.74
C GLU A 13 27.19 -29.90 -18.58
N LEU A 14 27.78 -29.51 -17.44
CA LEU A 14 27.81 -30.29 -16.22
C LEU A 14 26.49 -30.24 -15.42
N GLY A 15 25.56 -29.34 -15.76
CA GLY A 15 24.27 -29.21 -15.10
C GLY A 15 24.26 -28.26 -13.89
N TYR A 16 25.24 -27.36 -13.79
CA TYR A 16 25.21 -26.33 -12.73
C TYR A 16 24.11 -25.30 -12.98
N PRO A 17 23.41 -24.82 -11.92
CA PRO A 17 22.45 -23.74 -12.05
C PRO A 17 23.15 -22.43 -12.40
N GLU A 18 22.68 -21.74 -13.43
CA GLU A 18 23.20 -20.43 -13.82
C GLU A 18 23.01 -19.43 -12.67
N GLY A 19 24.09 -18.76 -12.25
CA GLY A 19 24.04 -17.87 -11.09
C GLY A 19 25.41 -17.55 -10.48
N PRO A 20 25.45 -16.99 -9.26
CA PRO A 20 26.70 -16.57 -8.59
C PRO A 20 27.75 -17.67 -8.48
N VAL A 21 27.33 -18.94 -8.41
CA VAL A 21 28.21 -20.11 -8.34
C VAL A 21 29.14 -20.23 -9.55
N PHE A 22 28.74 -19.73 -10.73
CA PHE A 22 29.57 -19.79 -11.94
C PHE A 22 30.85 -18.99 -11.78
N LYS A 23 30.72 -17.75 -11.30
CA LYS A 23 31.86 -16.87 -11.11
C LYS A 23 32.83 -17.46 -10.10
N VAL A 24 32.32 -17.92 -8.96
CA VAL A 24 33.12 -18.51 -7.88
C VAL A 24 33.86 -19.76 -8.37
N LEU A 25 33.19 -20.65 -9.11
CA LEU A 25 33.81 -21.86 -9.65
C LEU A 25 34.87 -21.58 -10.71
N ILE A 26 34.59 -20.67 -11.64
CA ILE A 26 35.54 -20.27 -12.69
C ILE A 26 36.79 -19.66 -12.04
N GLU A 27 36.63 -18.79 -11.05
CA GLU A 27 37.74 -18.19 -10.31
C GLU A 27 38.54 -19.25 -9.53
N ALA A 28 37.86 -20.10 -8.74
CA ALA A 28 38.52 -21.14 -7.93
C ALA A 28 39.29 -22.15 -8.80
N VAL A 29 38.68 -22.64 -9.89
CA VAL A 29 39.29 -23.63 -10.78
C VAL A 29 40.49 -23.04 -11.52
N ASN A 30 40.33 -21.84 -12.09
CA ASN A 30 41.40 -21.22 -12.87
C ASN A 30 42.58 -20.79 -11.98
N GLN A 31 42.35 -20.48 -10.70
CA GLN A 31 43.41 -20.11 -9.76
C GLN A 31 44.09 -21.31 -9.10
N HIS A 32 43.33 -22.32 -8.68
CA HIS A 32 43.83 -23.38 -7.79
C HIS A 32 43.95 -24.76 -8.44
N TYR A 33 43.30 -24.98 -9.59
CA TYR A 33 43.24 -26.29 -10.23
C TYR A 33 43.85 -26.32 -11.65
N SER A 34 44.49 -25.23 -12.06
CA SER A 34 45.08 -25.05 -13.40
C SER A 34 46.19 -26.03 -13.80
N ALA A 35 46.81 -26.70 -12.81
CA ALA A 35 47.82 -27.74 -13.00
C ALA A 35 47.26 -29.17 -13.10
N HIS A 36 45.96 -29.36 -12.89
CA HIS A 36 45.29 -30.66 -12.97
C HIS A 36 44.83 -30.96 -14.40
N SER A 37 44.61 -32.24 -14.71
CA SER A 37 44.03 -32.62 -16.00
C SER A 37 42.54 -32.25 -16.07
N SER A 38 42.05 -32.01 -17.29
CA SER A 38 40.63 -31.71 -17.52
C SER A 38 39.71 -32.78 -16.92
N ALA A 39 40.07 -34.06 -17.05
CA ALA A 39 39.26 -35.16 -16.53
C ALA A 39 39.14 -35.13 -14.99
N GLU A 40 40.21 -34.77 -14.28
CA GLU A 40 40.22 -34.67 -12.82
C GLU A 40 39.35 -33.51 -12.34
N VAL A 41 39.46 -32.34 -12.98
CA VAL A 41 38.67 -31.17 -12.60
C VAL A 41 37.19 -31.36 -12.92
N MET A 42 36.86 -31.89 -14.09
CA MET A 42 35.45 -32.17 -14.43
C MET A 42 34.86 -33.24 -13.51
N GLY A 43 35.66 -34.23 -13.07
CA GLY A 43 35.24 -35.21 -12.06
C GLY A 43 35.03 -34.59 -10.67
N LEU A 44 35.85 -33.63 -10.27
CA LEU A 44 35.70 -32.88 -9.03
C LEU A 44 34.42 -32.03 -9.04
N LEU A 45 34.17 -31.30 -10.12
CA LEU A 45 32.96 -30.49 -10.30
C LEU A 45 31.69 -31.36 -10.29
N LYS A 46 31.70 -32.52 -10.97
CA LYS A 46 30.56 -33.46 -10.90
C LYS A 46 30.26 -33.91 -9.48
N ARG A 47 31.29 -34.18 -8.66
CA ARG A 47 31.11 -34.57 -7.26
C ARG A 47 30.57 -33.42 -6.41
N LEU A 48 31.11 -32.22 -6.59
CA LEU A 48 30.63 -31.02 -5.92
C LEU A 48 29.16 -30.74 -6.23
N LEU A 49 28.74 -30.91 -7.49
CA LEU A 49 27.34 -30.74 -7.89
C LEU A 49 26.42 -31.83 -7.30
N SER A 50 26.89 -33.09 -7.25
CA SER A 50 26.09 -34.21 -6.75
C SER A 50 25.94 -34.26 -5.22
N ASP A 51 26.96 -33.78 -4.49
CA ASP A 51 26.97 -33.75 -3.03
C ASP A 51 27.69 -32.49 -2.53
N PRO A 52 27.04 -31.32 -2.60
CA PRO A 52 27.65 -30.07 -2.16
C PRO A 52 27.99 -30.06 -0.67
N ALA A 53 27.26 -30.83 0.16
CA ALA A 53 27.47 -30.87 1.61
C ALA A 53 28.85 -31.42 1.98
N ALA A 54 29.39 -32.36 1.20
CA ALA A 54 30.74 -32.89 1.39
C ALA A 54 31.87 -31.86 1.20
N PHE A 55 31.57 -30.70 0.61
CA PHE A 55 32.54 -29.66 0.28
C PHE A 55 32.39 -28.39 1.13
N ILE A 56 31.50 -28.38 2.14
CA ILE A 56 31.24 -27.17 2.93
C ILE A 56 32.45 -26.71 3.76
N GLU A 57 33.36 -27.63 4.08
CA GLU A 57 34.64 -27.34 4.75
C GLU A 57 35.83 -27.31 3.78
N ASP A 58 35.59 -27.45 2.47
CA ASP A 58 36.67 -27.46 1.47
C ASP A 58 37.33 -26.08 1.36
N VAL A 59 38.66 -26.06 1.38
CA VAL A 59 39.46 -24.82 1.39
C VAL A 59 39.20 -23.94 0.15
N GLN A 60 38.91 -24.54 -1.01
CA GLN A 60 38.76 -23.84 -2.27
C GLN A 60 37.32 -23.85 -2.81
N LEU A 61 36.51 -24.80 -2.38
CA LEU A 61 35.16 -25.03 -2.91
C LEU A 61 34.05 -24.76 -1.90
N SER A 62 34.34 -24.44 -0.64
CA SER A 62 33.33 -24.17 0.40
C SER A 62 32.35 -23.06 0.03
N GLU A 63 32.81 -21.98 -0.61
CA GLU A 63 31.93 -20.90 -1.07
C GLU A 63 30.98 -21.37 -2.17
N ALA A 64 31.48 -22.13 -3.15
CA ALA A 64 30.65 -22.72 -4.20
C ALA A 64 29.68 -23.76 -3.63
N ALA A 65 30.11 -24.58 -2.68
CA ALA A 65 29.30 -25.56 -1.98
C ALA A 65 28.17 -24.90 -1.18
N ALA A 66 28.48 -23.84 -0.42
CA ALA A 66 27.48 -23.05 0.30
C ALA A 66 26.45 -22.44 -0.66
N LEU A 67 26.90 -21.93 -1.81
CA LEU A 67 26.00 -21.41 -2.85
C LEU A 67 25.08 -22.52 -3.40
N LEU A 68 25.60 -23.70 -3.73
CA LEU A 68 24.81 -24.83 -4.22
C LEU A 68 23.80 -25.35 -3.19
N LEU A 69 24.18 -25.41 -1.91
CA LEU A 69 23.25 -25.76 -0.82
C LEU A 69 22.22 -24.67 -0.57
N SER A 70 22.55 -23.41 -0.89
CA SER A 70 21.64 -22.27 -0.79
C SER A 70 20.71 -22.12 -2.00
N VAL A 71 20.96 -22.86 -3.09
CA VAL A 71 19.99 -23.01 -4.18
C VAL A 71 18.83 -23.82 -3.62
N LYS A 72 17.90 -23.11 -2.96
CA LYS A 72 16.53 -23.60 -2.78
C LYS A 72 16.08 -24.12 -4.13
N ASP A 73 15.42 -25.29 -4.15
CA ASP A 73 14.71 -25.81 -5.31
C ASP A 73 13.93 -24.65 -5.98
N ASN A 74 14.53 -24.02 -7.00
CA ASN A 74 13.94 -22.91 -7.77
C ASN A 74 12.92 -23.51 -8.72
N LYS A 75 11.95 -24.21 -8.15
CA LYS A 75 10.75 -24.60 -8.87
C LYS A 75 9.85 -23.38 -8.81
N THR A 76 9.77 -22.69 -9.95
CA THR A 76 8.77 -21.67 -10.17
C THR A 76 7.43 -22.15 -9.62
N VAL A 77 6.85 -21.37 -8.72
CA VAL A 77 5.61 -21.70 -8.03
C VAL A 77 4.50 -21.90 -9.06
N SER A 78 3.87 -23.07 -9.03
CA SER A 78 2.78 -23.40 -9.95
C SER A 78 1.49 -22.68 -9.55
N LEU A 79 0.78 -22.16 -10.55
CA LEU A 79 -0.51 -21.50 -10.36
C LEU A 79 -1.64 -22.53 -10.24
N LEU A 80 -2.74 -22.11 -9.63
CA LEU A 80 -3.97 -22.89 -9.64
C LEU A 80 -4.52 -22.98 -11.08
N PRO A 81 -5.02 -24.15 -11.50
CA PRO A 81 -5.62 -24.30 -12.83
C PRO A 81 -6.87 -23.43 -12.96
N GLU A 82 -7.69 -23.40 -11.90
CA GLU A 82 -8.92 -22.62 -11.79
C GLU A 82 -8.77 -21.52 -10.74
N PRO A 83 -9.43 -20.37 -10.91
CA PRO A 83 -9.41 -19.30 -9.91
C PRO A 83 -10.17 -19.73 -8.65
N VAL A 84 -9.73 -19.23 -7.49
CA VAL A 84 -10.51 -19.32 -6.25
C VAL A 84 -11.78 -18.46 -6.34
N PRO A 85 -12.80 -18.68 -5.50
CA PRO A 85 -14.02 -17.87 -5.50
C PRO A 85 -13.72 -16.38 -5.32
N TYR A 86 -14.32 -15.54 -6.16
CA TYR A 86 -14.24 -14.09 -6.02
C TYR A 86 -15.47 -13.39 -6.57
N LYS A 87 -15.73 -12.18 -6.07
CA LYS A 87 -16.89 -11.37 -6.46
C LYS A 87 -16.47 -10.00 -6.99
N ILE A 88 -17.12 -9.56 -8.06
CA ILE A 88 -16.91 -8.25 -8.68
C ILE A 88 -18.15 -7.40 -8.44
N TYR A 89 -17.94 -6.15 -8.04
CA TYR A 89 -18.99 -5.16 -7.81
C TYR A 89 -18.82 -4.00 -8.79
N GLY A 90 -19.89 -3.63 -9.50
CA GLY A 90 -19.86 -2.53 -10.48
C GLY A 90 -18.92 -2.77 -11.66
N GLU A 91 -18.95 -3.97 -12.23
CA GLU A 91 -18.07 -4.42 -13.32
C GLU A 91 -18.02 -3.43 -14.50
N GLU A 92 -19.14 -2.78 -14.83
CA GLU A 92 -19.25 -1.81 -15.92
C GLU A 92 -18.40 -0.54 -15.71
N TYR A 93 -17.90 -0.29 -14.50
CA TYR A 93 -17.08 0.87 -14.16
C TYR A 93 -15.59 0.53 -14.04
N ILE A 94 -15.19 -0.73 -14.20
CA ILE A 94 -13.85 -1.21 -13.90
C ILE A 94 -12.96 -1.23 -15.14
N ASP A 95 -11.71 -0.79 -14.97
CA ASP A 95 -10.70 -0.85 -16.03
C ASP A 95 -10.36 -2.32 -16.41
N PRO A 96 -10.35 -2.69 -17.70
CA PRO A 96 -10.03 -4.06 -18.13
C PRO A 96 -8.66 -4.58 -17.65
N ASN A 97 -7.69 -3.71 -17.42
CA ASN A 97 -6.39 -4.12 -16.87
C ASN A 97 -6.48 -4.39 -15.36
N ALA A 98 -7.35 -3.69 -14.62
CA ALA A 98 -7.63 -4.05 -13.22
C ALA A 98 -8.32 -5.42 -13.12
N MET A 99 -9.24 -5.72 -14.06
CA MET A 99 -9.85 -7.05 -14.19
C MET A 99 -8.79 -8.14 -14.45
N LYS A 100 -7.82 -7.90 -15.35
CA LYS A 100 -6.71 -8.83 -15.58
C LYS A 100 -5.89 -9.08 -14.31
N GLN A 101 -5.61 -8.03 -13.54
CA GLN A 101 -4.81 -8.13 -12.31
C GLN A 101 -5.51 -8.97 -11.24
N ILE A 102 -6.81 -8.78 -10.99
CA ILE A 102 -7.52 -9.62 -10.02
C ILE A 102 -7.59 -11.08 -10.51
N ASN A 103 -7.83 -11.30 -11.81
CA ASN A 103 -7.90 -12.64 -12.40
C ASN A 103 -6.59 -13.41 -12.29
N GLN A 104 -5.44 -12.72 -12.24
CA GLN A 104 -4.14 -13.32 -11.94
C GLN A 104 -4.01 -13.62 -10.44
N ALA A 105 -4.37 -12.67 -9.58
CA ALA A 105 -4.22 -12.80 -8.14
C ALA A 105 -5.00 -13.99 -7.54
N VAL A 106 -6.22 -14.24 -8.03
CA VAL A 106 -7.07 -15.36 -7.57
C VAL A 106 -6.60 -16.73 -8.08
N LYS A 107 -5.52 -16.80 -8.86
CA LYS A 107 -4.88 -18.05 -9.30
C LYS A 107 -3.60 -18.37 -8.54
N LEU A 108 -3.19 -17.54 -7.59
CA LEU A 108 -2.07 -17.87 -6.71
C LEU A 108 -2.40 -19.12 -5.89
N PRO A 109 -1.45 -20.03 -5.66
CA PRO A 109 -1.71 -21.24 -4.86
C PRO A 109 -2.02 -20.94 -3.39
N VAL A 110 -1.66 -19.74 -2.91
CA VAL A 110 -1.98 -19.26 -1.57
C VAL A 110 -3.31 -18.52 -1.50
N ALA A 111 -3.96 -18.21 -2.63
CA ALA A 111 -5.25 -17.51 -2.63
C ALA A 111 -6.34 -18.40 -2.03
N VAL A 112 -7.28 -17.79 -1.32
CA VAL A 112 -8.44 -18.46 -0.70
C VAL A 112 -9.74 -17.90 -1.26
N ALA A 113 -9.83 -16.57 -1.36
CA ALA A 113 -10.96 -15.87 -1.95
C ALA A 113 -10.54 -14.46 -2.39
N GLY A 114 -11.35 -13.80 -3.21
CA GLY A 114 -11.10 -12.42 -3.62
C GLY A 114 -12.36 -11.56 -3.78
N ALA A 115 -12.16 -10.26 -3.90
CA ALA A 115 -13.20 -9.35 -4.35
C ALA A 115 -12.60 -8.16 -5.12
N LEU A 116 -13.39 -7.55 -5.99
CA LEU A 116 -13.02 -6.34 -6.72
C LEU A 116 -14.10 -5.28 -6.59
N MET A 117 -13.70 -4.10 -6.12
CA MET A 117 -14.59 -2.99 -5.81
C MET A 117 -14.89 -2.11 -7.05
N PRO A 118 -15.98 -1.32 -7.06
CA PRO A 118 -16.39 -0.54 -8.24
C PRO A 118 -15.42 0.59 -8.63
N ASP A 119 -14.62 1.08 -7.68
CA ASP A 119 -13.56 2.07 -7.89
C ASP A 119 -12.28 1.49 -8.49
N ALA A 120 -12.27 0.18 -8.78
CA ALA A 120 -11.05 -0.49 -9.18
C ALA A 120 -10.41 0.07 -10.45
N HIS A 121 -9.08 0.16 -10.41
CA HIS A 121 -8.22 0.64 -11.49
C HIS A 121 -6.80 0.05 -11.37
N PRO A 122 -5.98 0.10 -12.43
CA PRO A 122 -4.70 -0.61 -12.46
C PRO A 122 -3.71 -0.09 -11.42
N GLY A 123 -2.93 -1.00 -10.82
CA GLY A 123 -1.79 -0.66 -9.93
C GLY A 123 -0.70 -1.72 -9.97
N TYR A 124 0.23 -1.76 -9.00
CA TYR A 124 1.23 -2.86 -8.92
C TYR A 124 0.75 -4.10 -8.14
N GLY A 125 0.81 -5.29 -8.73
CA GLY A 125 0.38 -6.52 -8.06
C GLY A 125 -1.14 -6.61 -8.05
N LEU A 126 -1.77 -6.44 -6.88
CA LEU A 126 -3.22 -6.28 -6.82
C LEU A 126 -3.65 -4.95 -7.49
N PRO A 127 -4.82 -4.94 -8.18
CA PRO A 127 -5.41 -3.67 -8.61
C PRO A 127 -5.75 -2.82 -7.39
N ILE A 128 -5.76 -1.51 -7.56
CA ILE A 128 -6.39 -0.62 -6.57
C ILE A 128 -7.90 -0.92 -6.63
N GLY A 129 -8.58 -1.00 -5.49
CA GLY A 129 -9.93 -1.57 -5.35
C GLY A 129 -9.94 -3.10 -5.20
N GLY A 130 -8.78 -3.76 -5.14
CA GLY A 130 -8.64 -5.20 -5.02
C GLY A 130 -8.60 -5.68 -3.57
N VAL A 131 -9.27 -6.81 -3.32
CA VAL A 131 -9.23 -7.54 -2.04
C VAL A 131 -8.86 -8.99 -2.31
N LEU A 132 -7.88 -9.53 -1.58
CA LEU A 132 -7.44 -10.92 -1.71
C LEU A 132 -7.19 -11.54 -0.33
N ALA A 133 -7.91 -12.61 -0.02
CA ALA A 133 -7.64 -13.47 1.12
C ALA A 133 -6.63 -14.54 0.72
N THR A 134 -5.59 -14.73 1.54
CA THR A 134 -4.56 -15.76 1.33
C THR A 134 -4.37 -16.62 2.57
N ASN A 135 -3.94 -17.86 2.36
CA ASN A 135 -3.58 -18.79 3.42
C ASN A 135 -2.11 -18.59 3.81
N GLN A 136 -1.86 -18.08 5.03
CA GLN A 136 -0.52 -17.94 5.63
C GLN A 136 0.52 -17.26 4.72
N ALA A 137 0.11 -16.33 3.87
CA ALA A 137 1.01 -15.64 2.96
C ALA A 137 0.68 -14.16 2.92
N VAL A 138 1.69 -13.30 2.91
CA VAL A 138 1.52 -11.86 2.80
C VAL A 138 2.20 -11.34 1.53
N ILE A 139 1.47 -10.57 0.72
CA ILE A 139 1.93 -10.01 -0.55
C ILE A 139 2.23 -8.52 -0.33
N PRO A 140 3.50 -8.07 -0.30
CA PRO A 140 3.82 -6.67 -0.04
C PRO A 140 3.17 -5.68 -1.02
N TYR A 141 3.14 -6.00 -2.32
CA TYR A 141 2.40 -5.19 -3.30
C TYR A 141 0.89 -5.36 -3.27
N GLY A 142 0.38 -6.42 -2.62
CA GLY A 142 -1.03 -6.58 -2.31
C GLY A 142 -1.48 -5.69 -1.15
N VAL A 143 -0.56 -5.23 -0.30
CA VAL A 143 -0.79 -4.16 0.67
C VAL A 143 -0.71 -2.78 0.00
N GLY A 144 0.30 -2.60 -0.86
CA GLY A 144 0.58 -1.34 -1.55
C GLY A 144 1.83 -0.65 -1.01
N VAL A 145 2.30 0.37 -1.72
CA VAL A 145 3.55 1.07 -1.38
C VAL A 145 3.39 2.08 -0.24
N ASP A 146 2.23 2.74 -0.14
CA ASP A 146 1.88 3.56 1.01
C ASP A 146 1.11 2.71 2.03
N ILE A 147 1.86 1.92 2.80
CA ILE A 147 1.32 1.03 3.83
C ILE A 147 0.53 1.84 4.84
N GLY A 148 -0.67 1.40 5.18
CA GLY A 148 -1.51 2.05 6.17
C GLY A 148 -2.13 3.36 5.70
N CYS A 149 -2.04 3.69 4.41
CA CYS A 149 -2.78 4.81 3.83
C CYS A 149 -4.26 4.72 4.25
N ARG A 150 -4.77 5.83 4.77
CA ARG A 150 -6.05 5.88 5.48
C ARG A 150 -6.71 7.25 5.38
N MET A 151 -7.99 7.23 5.73
CA MET A 151 -8.79 8.42 5.92
C MET A 151 -9.02 8.68 7.41
N CYS A 152 -9.05 9.95 7.81
CA CYS A 152 -9.49 10.38 9.13
C CYS A 152 -10.43 11.57 9.01
N LEU A 153 -11.65 11.43 9.52
CA LEU A 153 -12.66 12.46 9.61
C LEU A 153 -12.88 12.83 11.07
N SER A 154 -12.82 14.11 11.40
CA SER A 154 -13.17 14.65 12.71
C SER A 154 -14.32 15.64 12.57
N ILE A 155 -15.41 15.39 13.29
CA ILE A 155 -16.64 16.19 13.30
C ILE A 155 -16.60 17.06 14.55
N LEU A 156 -16.85 18.37 14.40
CA LEU A 156 -16.55 19.38 15.41
C LEU A 156 -17.77 20.20 15.82
N ASP A 157 -17.71 20.79 17.01
CA ASP A 157 -18.74 21.66 17.61
C ASP A 157 -18.69 23.11 17.12
N LEU A 158 -18.29 23.34 15.87
CA LEU A 158 -18.24 24.68 15.29
C LEU A 158 -19.50 25.00 14.47
N PRO A 159 -20.00 26.25 14.51
CA PRO A 159 -21.07 26.68 13.62
C PRO A 159 -20.64 26.57 12.17
N VAL A 160 -21.44 25.95 11.30
CA VAL A 160 -21.13 25.84 9.85
C VAL A 160 -20.91 27.20 9.19
N ALA A 161 -21.65 28.23 9.63
CA ALA A 161 -21.47 29.61 9.16
C ALA A 161 -20.05 30.16 9.40
N SER A 162 -19.31 29.61 10.37
CA SER A 162 -17.93 30.01 10.67
C SER A 162 -16.98 29.72 9.51
N LEU A 163 -17.22 28.68 8.70
CA LEU A 163 -16.38 28.39 7.53
C LEU A 163 -16.29 29.62 6.63
N LYS A 164 -17.43 30.22 6.30
CA LYS A 164 -17.50 31.44 5.50
C LYS A 164 -17.05 32.69 6.28
N ALA A 165 -17.53 32.87 7.52
CA ALA A 165 -17.25 34.08 8.30
C ALA A 165 -15.76 34.22 8.68
N SER A 166 -15.06 33.10 8.84
CA SER A 166 -13.67 33.02 9.29
C SER A 166 -12.78 32.28 8.30
N GLN A 167 -13.04 32.41 7.00
CA GLN A 167 -12.32 31.71 5.93
C GLN A 167 -10.79 31.82 6.06
N GLU A 168 -10.28 33.01 6.37
CA GLU A 168 -8.84 33.23 6.53
C GLU A 168 -8.23 32.35 7.63
N THR A 169 -8.95 32.14 8.74
CA THR A 169 -8.52 31.27 9.84
C THR A 169 -8.36 29.83 9.36
N TYR A 170 -9.35 29.29 8.65
CA TYR A 170 -9.31 27.91 8.16
C TYR A 170 -8.19 27.71 7.13
N VAL A 171 -8.07 28.61 6.15
CA VAL A 171 -7.00 28.58 5.14
C VAL A 171 -5.62 28.70 5.78
N LYS A 172 -5.45 29.63 6.72
CA LYS A 172 -4.20 29.81 7.46
C LYS A 172 -3.87 28.58 8.32
N SER A 173 -4.87 27.98 8.97
CA SER A 173 -4.67 26.79 9.80
C SER A 173 -4.10 25.63 8.97
N LEU A 174 -4.64 25.39 7.77
CA LEU A 174 -4.13 24.39 6.84
C LEU A 174 -2.67 24.71 6.51
N ASN A 175 -2.37 25.93 6.07
CA ASN A 175 -1.01 26.37 5.69
C ASN A 175 0.04 26.21 6.79
N VAL A 176 -0.32 26.54 8.04
CA VAL A 176 0.61 26.54 9.18
C VAL A 176 0.78 25.16 9.79
N HIS A 177 -0.30 24.38 9.91
CA HIS A 177 -0.32 23.15 10.73
C HIS A 177 -0.17 21.86 9.93
N THR A 178 -0.21 21.92 8.61
CA THR A 178 0.10 20.76 7.77
C THR A 178 1.39 20.98 6.97
N LYS A 179 1.97 19.89 6.50
CA LYS A 179 3.18 19.92 5.69
C LYS A 179 3.13 18.87 4.59
N PHE A 180 3.24 19.34 3.36
CA PHE A 180 3.18 18.52 2.15
C PHE A 180 4.54 18.45 1.46
N GLY A 181 4.68 17.47 0.57
CA GLY A 181 5.89 17.19 -0.21
C GLY A 181 6.56 15.86 0.16
N ALA A 182 7.15 15.22 -0.85
CA ALA A 182 7.97 14.02 -0.65
C ALA A 182 9.20 14.39 0.20
N GLY A 183 9.46 13.61 1.27
CA GLY A 183 10.59 13.88 2.15
C GLY A 183 10.39 15.06 3.12
N ALA A 184 9.22 15.70 3.15
CA ALA A 184 9.00 16.83 4.04
C ALA A 184 9.02 16.42 5.52
N GLU A 185 9.73 17.20 6.35
CA GLU A 185 9.92 16.92 7.79
C GLU A 185 9.69 18.16 8.64
N TRP A 186 9.21 17.99 9.87
CA TRP A 186 9.12 19.08 10.84
C TRP A 186 10.50 19.38 11.46
N ARG A 187 10.83 20.67 11.61
CA ARG A 187 12.07 21.08 12.28
C ARG A 187 12.10 20.64 13.75
N LYS A 188 10.95 20.78 14.43
CA LYS A 188 10.73 20.26 15.78
C LYS A 188 9.96 18.96 15.64
N ARG A 189 10.54 17.86 16.12
CA ARG A 189 9.88 16.53 16.13
C ARG A 189 8.63 16.60 16.99
N GLU A 190 7.61 15.89 16.52
CA GLU A 190 6.38 15.68 17.29
C GLU A 190 6.62 14.58 18.32
N ASP A 191 5.98 14.72 19.47
CA ASP A 191 5.95 13.68 20.48
C ASP A 191 4.69 12.83 20.31
N HIS A 192 4.88 11.52 20.27
CA HIS A 192 3.83 10.52 20.16
C HIS A 192 4.38 9.15 20.55
N GLU A 193 3.57 8.36 21.26
CA GLU A 193 3.91 7.01 21.72
C GLU A 193 4.30 6.02 20.60
N VAL A 194 3.95 6.31 19.34
CA VAL A 194 4.29 5.44 18.21
C VAL A 194 5.80 5.39 17.99
N LEU A 195 6.52 6.46 18.33
CA LEU A 195 7.97 6.51 18.25
C LEU A 195 8.64 5.69 19.36
N ALA A 196 7.91 5.27 20.40
CA ALA A 196 8.42 4.41 21.46
C ALA A 196 8.27 2.90 21.14
N ARG A 197 7.66 2.57 20.00
CA ARG A 197 7.43 1.19 19.57
C ARG A 197 8.74 0.39 19.46
N PRO A 198 8.84 -0.79 20.10
CA PRO A 198 10.08 -1.59 20.11
C PRO A 198 10.51 -2.05 18.72
N GLU A 199 9.57 -2.21 17.79
CA GLU A 199 9.78 -2.67 16.42
C GLU A 199 10.79 -1.79 15.66
N PHE A 200 10.87 -0.50 15.97
CA PHE A 200 11.91 0.39 15.41
C PHE A 200 13.34 -0.08 15.69
N LYS A 201 13.54 -0.94 16.68
CA LYS A 201 14.85 -1.46 17.09
C LYS A 201 15.10 -2.88 16.64
N GLU A 202 14.12 -3.57 16.06
CA GLU A 202 14.23 -5.01 15.75
C GLU A 202 15.12 -5.24 14.52
N THR A 203 14.90 -4.51 13.44
CA THR A 203 15.63 -4.71 12.17
C THR A 203 16.58 -3.55 11.88
N GLN A 204 17.63 -3.82 11.10
CA GLN A 204 18.54 -2.76 10.64
C GLN A 204 17.80 -1.71 9.81
N LEU A 205 16.88 -2.15 8.96
CA LEU A 205 16.04 -1.27 8.15
C LEU A 205 15.28 -0.29 9.04
N LEU A 206 14.50 -0.77 10.00
CA LEU A 206 13.67 0.09 10.84
C LEU A 206 14.50 1.03 11.73
N ARG A 207 15.66 0.57 12.23
CA ARG A 207 16.61 1.43 12.96
C ARG A 207 17.10 2.60 12.10
N GLN A 208 17.41 2.36 10.83
CA GLN A 208 17.83 3.41 9.89
C GLN A 208 16.68 4.36 9.51
N LEU A 209 15.45 3.88 9.54
CA LEU A 209 14.27 4.68 9.21
C LEU A 209 13.75 5.54 10.38
N PHE A 210 14.18 5.27 11.62
CA PHE A 210 13.66 5.93 12.81
C PHE A 210 13.71 7.46 12.74
N ASP A 211 14.89 8.04 12.46
CA ASP A 211 15.05 9.51 12.48
C ASP A 211 14.18 10.19 11.41
N LYS A 212 14.06 9.55 10.23
CA LYS A 212 13.19 10.01 9.16
C LYS A 212 11.72 9.91 9.58
N ALA A 213 11.29 8.79 10.16
CA ALA A 213 9.93 8.63 10.69
C ALA A 213 9.63 9.67 11.78
N ALA A 214 10.56 9.93 12.69
CA ALA A 214 10.39 10.94 13.72
C ALA A 214 10.30 12.38 13.15
N GLY A 215 11.07 12.68 12.09
CA GLY A 215 10.98 13.96 11.38
C GLY A 215 9.69 14.13 10.56
N GLN A 216 9.16 13.05 10.00
CA GLN A 216 7.98 13.06 9.14
C GLN A 216 6.65 12.92 9.89
N LEU A 217 6.68 12.65 11.21
CA LEU A 217 5.48 12.41 12.00
C LEU A 217 4.54 13.62 11.96
N GLY A 218 3.29 13.39 11.55
CA GLY A 218 2.28 14.45 11.40
C GLY A 218 2.49 15.34 10.17
N THR A 219 3.19 14.85 9.15
CA THR A 219 3.18 15.45 7.81
C THR A 219 2.10 14.79 6.94
N SER A 220 1.59 15.53 5.95
CA SER A 220 0.49 15.09 5.09
C SER A 220 0.99 14.34 3.86
N GLY A 221 2.20 14.64 3.39
CA GLY A 221 2.80 13.91 2.29
C GLY A 221 2.58 14.46 0.88
N SER A 222 2.51 13.57 -0.10
CA SER A 222 2.52 13.87 -1.54
C SER A 222 1.48 13.03 -2.28
N GLY A 223 1.41 13.14 -3.60
CA GLY A 223 0.45 12.39 -4.41
C GLY A 223 -0.99 12.85 -4.16
N ASN A 224 -1.89 11.89 -3.93
CA ASN A 224 -3.32 12.13 -3.72
C ASN A 224 -3.66 12.48 -2.25
N HIS A 225 -2.66 12.72 -1.40
CA HIS A 225 -2.86 13.08 -0.01
C HIS A 225 -3.41 14.50 0.12
N PHE A 226 -4.28 14.70 1.10
CA PHE A 226 -4.93 15.98 1.33
C PHE A 226 -5.32 16.19 2.79
N VAL A 227 -5.58 17.44 3.14
CA VAL A 227 -6.24 17.84 4.39
C VAL A 227 -7.27 18.93 4.06
N GLU A 228 -8.51 18.72 4.48
CA GLU A 228 -9.64 19.51 4.03
C GLU A 228 -10.59 19.89 5.17
N TRP A 229 -11.00 21.15 5.18
CA TRP A 229 -12.16 21.60 5.95
C TRP A 229 -13.41 21.53 5.08
N GLY A 230 -14.50 21.05 5.65
CA GLY A 230 -15.76 20.92 4.96
C GLY A 230 -16.96 20.83 5.91
N VAL A 231 -18.09 20.44 5.33
CA VAL A 231 -19.36 20.27 6.05
C VAL A 231 -19.77 18.81 6.00
N VAL A 232 -20.01 18.21 7.16
CA VAL A 232 -20.71 16.93 7.26
C VAL A 232 -22.20 17.21 7.42
N THR A 233 -23.03 16.54 6.61
CA THR A 233 -24.48 16.50 6.77
C THR A 233 -24.90 15.11 7.24
N ILE A 234 -25.56 15.06 8.39
CA ILE A 234 -26.18 13.87 8.97
C ILE A 234 -27.69 14.01 8.84
N THR A 235 -28.35 13.08 8.16
CA THR A 235 -29.80 13.13 7.91
C THR A 235 -30.62 12.45 9.01
N GLU A 236 -30.05 11.45 9.66
CA GLU A 236 -30.68 10.65 10.71
C GLU A 236 -29.75 10.55 11.91
N ALA A 237 -30.31 10.42 13.12
CA ALA A 237 -29.50 10.30 14.32
C ALA A 237 -28.53 9.12 14.19
N GLN A 238 -27.27 9.33 14.61
CA GLN A 238 -26.21 8.33 14.60
C GLN A 238 -25.79 8.07 16.06
N PRO A 239 -26.51 7.20 16.81
CA PRO A 239 -26.21 6.92 18.21
C PRO A 239 -24.76 6.47 18.45
N GLU A 240 -24.21 5.67 17.54
CA GLU A 240 -22.83 5.18 17.58
C GLU A 240 -21.76 6.28 17.41
N LEU A 241 -22.12 7.41 16.79
CA LEU A 241 -21.27 8.60 16.70
C LEU A 241 -21.64 9.67 17.72
N ASN A 242 -22.71 9.46 18.51
CA ASN A 242 -23.32 10.48 19.35
C ASN A 242 -23.65 11.78 18.57
N LEU A 243 -24.19 11.64 17.36
CA LEU A 243 -24.55 12.76 16.49
C LEU A 243 -26.06 12.80 16.24
N ALA A 244 -26.62 14.02 16.33
CA ALA A 244 -27.99 14.29 15.91
C ALA A 244 -28.04 14.60 14.40
N PRO A 245 -29.24 14.57 13.78
CA PRO A 245 -29.42 15.13 12.45
C PRO A 245 -29.00 16.60 12.43
N GLY A 246 -28.22 17.00 11.42
CA GLY A 246 -27.70 18.35 11.32
C GLY A 246 -26.50 18.48 10.40
N GLN A 247 -25.97 19.71 10.38
CA GLN A 247 -24.75 20.04 9.65
C GLN A 247 -23.65 20.44 10.63
N TYR A 248 -22.45 19.91 10.39
CA TYR A 248 -21.30 20.07 11.28
C TYR A 248 -20.09 20.51 10.47
N VAL A 249 -19.24 21.35 11.05
CA VAL A 249 -17.89 21.56 10.51
C VAL A 249 -17.10 20.28 10.73
N ALA A 250 -16.36 19.87 9.71
CA ALA A 250 -15.50 18.70 9.81
C ALA A 250 -14.14 18.91 9.16
N LEU A 251 -13.17 18.19 9.69
CA LEU A 251 -11.81 18.06 9.19
C LEU A 251 -11.62 16.67 8.62
N LEU A 252 -11.31 16.56 7.34
CA LEU A 252 -10.95 15.31 6.68
C LEU A 252 -9.47 15.33 6.32
N SER A 253 -8.77 14.22 6.52
CA SER A 253 -7.43 14.05 5.96
C SER A 253 -7.26 12.68 5.33
N HIS A 254 -6.44 12.66 4.28
CA HIS A 254 -5.98 11.48 3.56
C HIS A 254 -4.45 11.50 3.57
N SER A 255 -3.86 10.50 4.22
CA SER A 255 -2.42 10.36 4.35
C SER A 255 -2.07 8.90 4.68
N GLY A 256 -0.78 8.62 4.81
CA GLY A 256 -0.28 7.28 5.11
C GLY A 256 0.99 7.31 5.92
N SER A 257 1.79 6.26 5.78
CA SER A 257 2.98 6.04 6.62
C SER A 257 4.24 6.71 6.07
N ARG A 258 4.10 7.53 5.03
CA ARG A 258 5.16 8.38 4.47
C ARG A 258 6.38 7.55 4.05
N GLY A 259 7.57 8.11 4.25
CA GLY A 259 8.82 7.46 3.85
C GLY A 259 9.14 6.19 4.64
N LEU A 260 8.45 5.94 5.77
CA LEU A 260 8.59 4.69 6.51
C LEU A 260 7.96 3.54 5.72
N GLY A 261 6.65 3.60 5.43
CA GLY A 261 5.98 2.52 4.70
C GLY A 261 6.49 2.35 3.28
N ALA A 262 6.80 3.43 2.56
CA ALA A 262 7.36 3.33 1.22
C ALA A 262 8.68 2.52 1.18
N GLN A 263 9.55 2.70 2.18
CA GLN A 263 10.82 1.98 2.25
C GLN A 263 10.65 0.55 2.76
N VAL A 264 9.72 0.32 3.70
CA VAL A 264 9.31 -1.03 4.13
C VAL A 264 8.75 -1.80 2.93
N ALA A 265 7.74 -1.27 2.24
CA ALA A 265 7.13 -1.89 1.07
C ALA A 265 8.17 -2.19 -0.01
N GLY A 266 9.05 -1.23 -0.32
CA GLY A 266 10.10 -1.41 -1.32
C GLY A 266 11.10 -2.50 -0.96
N HIS A 267 11.50 -2.60 0.31
CA HIS A 267 12.41 -3.64 0.80
C HIS A 267 11.77 -5.04 0.69
N TYR A 268 10.62 -5.24 1.34
CA TYR A 268 10.01 -6.58 1.42
C TYR A 268 9.42 -7.03 0.09
N THR A 269 9.06 -6.12 -0.82
CA THR A 269 8.72 -6.48 -2.20
C THR A 269 9.90 -7.12 -2.92
N ARG A 270 11.11 -6.54 -2.81
CA ARG A 270 12.31 -7.12 -3.45
C ARG A 270 12.59 -8.49 -2.85
N LEU A 271 12.57 -8.59 -1.52
CA LEU A 271 12.77 -9.84 -0.81
C LEU A 271 11.73 -10.91 -1.22
N ALA A 272 10.44 -10.54 -1.32
CA ALA A 272 9.41 -11.47 -1.77
C ALA A 272 9.68 -11.99 -3.19
N LYS A 273 10.11 -11.12 -4.12
CA LYS A 273 10.47 -11.52 -5.49
C LYS A 273 11.70 -12.43 -5.56
N GLU A 274 12.64 -12.27 -4.63
CA GLU A 274 13.82 -13.11 -4.52
C GLU A 274 13.50 -14.48 -3.92
N LEU A 275 12.57 -14.54 -2.95
CA LEU A 275 12.23 -15.77 -2.23
C LEU A 275 11.08 -16.58 -2.85
N CYS A 276 10.19 -15.93 -3.61
CA CYS A 276 9.02 -16.53 -4.23
C CYS A 276 9.08 -16.34 -5.75
N GLU A 277 9.64 -17.32 -6.44
CA GLU A 277 9.73 -17.31 -7.90
C GLU A 277 8.37 -17.67 -8.51
N LEU A 278 7.67 -16.65 -9.03
CA LEU A 278 6.41 -16.81 -9.76
C LEU A 278 6.62 -16.74 -11.28
N PRO A 279 5.70 -17.29 -12.09
CA PRO A 279 5.74 -17.19 -13.54
C PRO A 279 5.78 -15.75 -14.04
N GLU A 280 6.22 -15.57 -15.29
CA GLU A 280 6.23 -14.25 -15.94
C GLU A 280 4.83 -13.61 -15.93
N GLY A 281 4.78 -12.30 -15.66
CA GLY A 281 3.52 -11.58 -15.44
C GLY A 281 2.91 -11.72 -14.03
N TYR A 282 3.42 -12.59 -13.15
CA TYR A 282 2.97 -12.74 -11.75
C TYR A 282 3.98 -12.22 -10.72
N LYS A 283 5.17 -11.77 -11.15
CA LYS A 283 6.25 -11.30 -10.27
C LYS A 283 5.82 -10.23 -9.25
N HIS A 284 4.84 -9.39 -9.58
CA HIS A 284 4.32 -8.38 -8.65
C HIS A 284 3.38 -8.94 -7.57
N LEU A 285 3.02 -10.22 -7.64
CA LEU A 285 2.22 -10.95 -6.66
C LEU A 285 3.07 -11.87 -5.77
N ALA A 286 4.40 -11.76 -5.85
CA ALA A 286 5.30 -12.52 -4.99
C ALA A 286 4.99 -12.25 -3.51
N TYR A 287 5.04 -13.30 -2.69
CA TYR A 287 4.61 -13.28 -1.31
C TYR A 287 5.66 -13.82 -0.36
N LEU A 288 5.52 -13.47 0.91
CA LEU A 288 6.28 -14.02 2.02
C LEU A 288 5.36 -14.97 2.81
N ASP A 289 5.87 -16.16 3.12
CA ASP A 289 5.15 -17.11 3.98
C ASP A 289 5.19 -16.62 5.43
N MET A 290 4.01 -16.54 6.05
CA MET A 290 3.85 -16.10 7.43
C MET A 290 4.51 -17.04 8.44
N ASN A 291 4.91 -18.25 8.06
CA ASN A 291 5.64 -19.16 8.95
C ASN A 291 7.16 -18.94 8.93
N THR A 292 7.69 -18.05 8.09
CA THR A 292 9.12 -17.77 8.01
C THR A 292 9.49 -16.48 8.76
N ALA A 293 10.79 -16.32 9.04
CA ALA A 293 11.30 -15.12 9.69
C ALA A 293 11.01 -13.86 8.84
N GLU A 294 11.15 -13.95 7.52
CA GLU A 294 10.92 -12.82 6.60
C GLU A 294 9.45 -12.39 6.56
N GLY A 295 8.51 -13.36 6.58
CA GLY A 295 7.09 -13.07 6.66
C GLY A 295 6.70 -12.40 7.98
N GLN A 296 7.22 -12.91 9.10
CA GLN A 296 7.01 -12.31 10.42
C GLN A 296 7.63 -10.91 10.54
N GLU A 297 8.83 -10.72 10.00
CA GLU A 297 9.52 -9.44 10.01
C GLU A 297 8.76 -8.39 9.19
N TYR A 298 8.29 -8.75 7.99
CA TYR A 298 7.46 -7.87 7.19
C TYR A 298 6.15 -7.54 7.91
N TRP A 299 5.50 -8.53 8.52
CA TRP A 299 4.25 -8.31 9.25
C TRP A 299 4.41 -7.30 10.38
N ALA A 300 5.47 -7.40 11.17
CA ALA A 300 5.80 -6.44 12.22
C ALA A 300 6.07 -5.04 11.65
N ALA A 301 6.88 -4.94 10.59
CA ALA A 301 7.20 -3.67 9.94
C ALA A 301 5.97 -3.00 9.29
N MET A 302 5.10 -3.79 8.65
CA MET A 302 3.83 -3.34 8.09
C MET A 302 2.90 -2.83 9.19
N THR A 303 2.79 -3.57 10.30
CA THR A 303 1.97 -3.17 11.46
C THR A 303 2.44 -1.86 12.06
N LEU A 304 3.75 -1.71 12.28
CA LEU A 304 4.36 -0.46 12.73
C LEU A 304 4.04 0.70 11.77
N ALA A 305 4.13 0.48 10.45
CA ALA A 305 3.81 1.50 9.47
C ALA A 305 2.32 1.91 9.51
N GLY A 306 1.40 0.96 9.70
CA GLY A 306 -0.03 1.23 9.89
C GLY A 306 -0.33 2.10 11.11
N ASP A 307 0.28 1.76 12.25
CA ASP A 307 0.15 2.53 13.50
C ASP A 307 0.79 3.92 13.37
N TYR A 308 1.92 4.02 12.67
CA TYR A 308 2.56 5.29 12.35
C TYR A 308 1.69 6.18 11.44
N ALA A 309 1.01 5.60 10.45
CA ALA A 309 0.05 6.34 9.63
C ALA A 309 -1.08 6.93 10.51
N SER A 310 -1.68 6.12 11.39
CA SER A 310 -2.67 6.58 12.37
C SER A 310 -2.18 7.77 13.20
N ALA A 311 -0.97 7.64 13.77
CA ALA A 311 -0.35 8.70 14.54
C ALA A 311 -0.14 10.00 13.74
N CYS A 312 0.22 9.91 12.46
CA CYS A 312 0.31 11.08 11.59
C CYS A 312 -1.03 11.84 11.49
N HIS A 313 -2.14 11.12 11.28
CA HIS A 313 -3.48 11.72 11.24
C HIS A 313 -3.85 12.36 12.58
N HIS A 314 -3.63 11.66 13.68
CA HIS A 314 -3.92 12.18 15.02
C HIS A 314 -3.16 13.46 15.32
N VAL A 315 -1.88 13.56 14.93
CA VAL A 315 -1.07 14.77 15.09
C VAL A 315 -1.61 15.91 14.22
N ILE A 316 -1.95 15.65 12.95
CA ILE A 316 -2.53 16.64 12.04
C ILE A 316 -3.83 17.19 12.61
N HIS A 317 -4.75 16.30 13.00
CA HIS A 317 -6.06 16.66 13.52
C HIS A 317 -5.95 17.41 14.85
N ARG A 318 -5.10 16.96 15.77
CA ARG A 318 -4.84 17.65 17.04
C ARG A 318 -4.40 19.10 16.82
N LYS A 319 -3.43 19.33 15.92
CA LYS A 319 -2.93 20.68 15.64
C LYS A 319 -4.01 21.59 15.06
N LEU A 320 -4.78 21.09 14.09
CA LEU A 320 -5.81 21.85 13.40
C LEU A 320 -7.01 22.15 14.30
N ILE A 321 -7.50 21.17 15.06
CA ILE A 321 -8.59 21.35 16.03
C ILE A 321 -8.19 22.34 17.12
N ASN A 322 -6.97 22.25 17.65
CA ASN A 322 -6.46 23.20 18.63
C ASN A 322 -6.36 24.62 18.05
N ALA A 323 -5.99 24.75 16.77
CA ALA A 323 -5.89 26.05 16.10
C ALA A 323 -7.25 26.74 15.90
N THR A 324 -8.34 25.97 15.82
CA THR A 324 -9.71 26.51 15.72
C THR A 324 -10.39 26.68 17.08
N GLY A 325 -9.82 26.11 18.15
CA GLY A 325 -10.42 26.11 19.49
C GLY A 325 -11.67 25.22 19.59
N ALA A 326 -11.81 24.25 18.69
CA ALA A 326 -12.98 23.38 18.62
C ALA A 326 -12.87 22.17 19.54
N THR A 327 -14.02 21.60 19.89
CA THR A 327 -14.16 20.30 20.53
C THR A 327 -14.46 19.23 19.49
N LEU A 328 -13.81 18.08 19.63
CA LEU A 328 -14.12 16.89 18.84
C LEU A 328 -15.44 16.26 19.31
N LEU A 329 -16.43 16.16 18.42
CA LEU A 329 -17.69 15.47 18.69
C LEU A 329 -17.60 13.98 18.35
N ALA A 330 -17.08 13.68 17.17
CA ALA A 330 -16.96 12.31 16.66
C ALA A 330 -15.77 12.17 15.72
N ARG A 331 -15.25 10.95 15.59
CA ARG A 331 -14.18 10.60 14.67
C ARG A 331 -14.52 9.32 13.92
N VAL A 332 -14.31 9.34 12.61
CA VAL A 332 -14.44 8.18 11.73
C VAL A 332 -13.13 7.99 11.00
N GLU A 333 -12.58 6.79 11.01
CA GLU A 333 -11.31 6.47 10.35
C GLU A 333 -11.36 5.09 9.71
N ASN A 334 -10.66 4.93 8.60
CA ASN A 334 -10.56 3.64 7.92
C ASN A 334 -9.28 3.54 7.09
N HIS A 335 -8.63 2.39 7.18
CA HIS A 335 -7.51 2.03 6.31
C HIS A 335 -8.00 1.67 4.91
N HIS A 336 -7.13 1.86 3.91
CA HIS A 336 -7.39 1.32 2.57
C HIS A 336 -6.20 0.68 1.87
N ASN A 337 -5.00 0.67 2.47
CA ASN A 337 -3.83 -0.08 1.99
C ASN A 337 -3.22 -0.86 3.15
N PHE A 338 -3.68 -2.08 3.41
CA PHE A 338 -3.21 -2.87 4.55
C PHE A 338 -3.55 -4.36 4.41
N ALA A 339 -3.01 -5.19 5.29
CA ALA A 339 -3.40 -6.60 5.42
C ALA A 339 -3.78 -6.93 6.87
N TRP A 340 -4.78 -7.78 7.05
CA TRP A 340 -5.30 -8.18 8.36
C TRP A 340 -5.40 -9.70 8.47
N LYS A 341 -5.25 -10.21 9.69
CA LYS A 341 -5.66 -11.56 10.04
C LYS A 341 -7.15 -11.56 10.31
N GLU A 342 -7.90 -12.32 9.53
CA GLU A 342 -9.36 -12.40 9.64
C GLU A 342 -9.82 -13.85 9.56
N LEU A 343 -11.05 -14.12 10.01
CA LEU A 343 -11.69 -15.42 9.83
C LEU A 343 -12.57 -15.40 8.58
N TYR A 344 -12.30 -16.32 7.66
CA TYR A 344 -13.13 -16.56 6.48
C TYR A 344 -13.55 -18.04 6.46
N GLU A 345 -14.85 -18.29 6.50
CA GLU A 345 -15.42 -19.65 6.55
C GLU A 345 -14.81 -20.55 7.65
N GLY A 346 -14.44 -19.95 8.78
CA GLY A 346 -13.84 -20.64 9.93
C GLY A 346 -12.32 -20.84 9.85
N GLN A 347 -11.67 -20.41 8.77
CA GLN A 347 -10.21 -20.44 8.59
C GLN A 347 -9.60 -19.05 8.85
N GLU A 348 -8.49 -18.99 9.59
CA GLU A 348 -7.66 -17.76 9.66
C GLU A 348 -6.96 -17.53 8.30
N VAL A 349 -7.17 -16.33 7.74
CA VAL A 349 -6.60 -15.91 6.47
C VAL A 349 -5.97 -14.52 6.60
N ILE A 350 -5.05 -14.20 5.68
CA ILE A 350 -4.50 -12.85 5.54
C ILE A 350 -5.29 -12.12 4.44
N VAL A 351 -6.12 -11.15 4.83
CA VAL A 351 -6.93 -10.36 3.91
C VAL A 351 -6.17 -9.09 3.54
N HIS A 352 -5.74 -9.03 2.29
CA HIS A 352 -5.10 -7.86 1.68
C HIS A 352 -6.18 -6.94 1.13
N ARG A 353 -6.13 -5.66 1.48
CA ARG A 353 -6.96 -4.62 0.84
C ARG A 353 -6.04 -3.55 0.30
N LYS A 354 -6.11 -3.34 -1.01
CA LYS A 354 -5.38 -2.27 -1.69
C LYS A 354 -6.37 -1.38 -2.42
N GLY A 355 -6.46 -0.15 -1.95
CA GLY A 355 -7.54 0.75 -2.31
C GLY A 355 -8.94 0.21 -1.99
N ALA A 356 -9.08 -0.55 -0.91
CA ALA A 356 -10.35 -1.06 -0.43
C ALA A 356 -10.37 -1.01 1.09
N THR A 357 -11.53 -0.83 1.69
CA THR A 357 -11.65 -0.56 3.12
C THR A 357 -12.47 -1.62 3.84
N PRO A 358 -12.19 -1.93 5.13
CA PRO A 358 -13.02 -2.82 5.92
C PRO A 358 -14.47 -2.32 6.01
N ALA A 359 -15.42 -3.23 5.84
CA ALA A 359 -16.86 -3.04 5.83
C ALA A 359 -17.58 -4.20 6.54
N ALA A 360 -16.97 -4.73 7.59
CA ALA A 360 -17.64 -5.64 8.52
C ALA A 360 -18.90 -4.97 9.10
N GLU A 361 -19.86 -5.76 9.55
CA GLU A 361 -21.15 -5.24 10.02
C GLU A 361 -20.94 -4.18 11.11
N GLY A 362 -21.51 -2.99 10.89
CA GLY A 362 -21.40 -1.86 11.81
C GLY A 362 -20.08 -1.08 11.76
N THR A 363 -19.08 -1.53 11.00
CA THR A 363 -17.80 -0.82 10.84
C THR A 363 -18.02 0.49 10.12
N GLN A 364 -17.58 1.60 10.72
CA GLN A 364 -17.70 2.92 10.13
C GLN A 364 -16.51 3.23 9.22
N GLY A 365 -16.74 4.01 8.18
CA GLY A 365 -15.69 4.50 7.30
C GLY A 365 -16.09 5.79 6.58
N ILE A 366 -15.14 6.37 5.86
CA ILE A 366 -15.35 7.51 4.97
C ILE A 366 -14.79 7.15 3.59
N ILE A 367 -15.62 7.31 2.56
CA ILE A 367 -15.30 7.05 1.16
C ILE A 367 -15.25 8.41 0.43
N PRO A 368 -14.06 9.03 0.25
CA PRO A 368 -13.93 10.32 -0.42
C PRO A 368 -14.24 10.27 -1.92
N GLY A 369 -14.81 11.36 -2.44
CA GLY A 369 -14.95 11.60 -3.87
C GLY A 369 -13.71 12.26 -4.48
N SER A 370 -13.70 13.58 -4.52
CA SER A 370 -12.59 14.42 -5.01
C SER A 370 -12.61 15.76 -4.29
N MET A 371 -11.66 16.65 -4.59
CA MET A 371 -11.63 18.01 -4.02
C MET A 371 -12.92 18.85 -4.25
N THR A 372 -13.82 18.43 -5.16
CA THR A 372 -15.12 19.10 -5.39
C THR A 372 -16.32 18.17 -5.26
N ALA A 373 -16.11 16.86 -5.21
CA ALA A 373 -17.17 15.87 -5.08
C ALA A 373 -17.33 15.45 -3.62
N PRO A 374 -18.53 15.03 -3.19
CA PRO A 374 -18.74 14.66 -1.81
C PRO A 374 -17.94 13.41 -1.41
N GLY A 375 -17.63 13.30 -0.11
CA GLY A 375 -17.30 12.03 0.53
C GLY A 375 -18.51 11.47 1.27
N PHE A 376 -18.55 10.16 1.46
CA PHE A 376 -19.67 9.47 2.13
C PHE A 376 -19.20 8.81 3.42
N ILE A 377 -19.83 9.18 4.53
CA ILE A 377 -19.68 8.45 5.79
C ILE A 377 -20.54 7.20 5.66
N VAL A 378 -19.96 6.05 5.88
CA VAL A 378 -20.58 4.75 5.63
C VAL A 378 -20.51 3.84 6.84
N LYS A 379 -21.41 2.86 6.85
CA LYS A 379 -21.46 1.75 7.80
C LYS A 379 -21.47 0.43 7.02
N GLY A 380 -20.55 -0.47 7.34
CA GLY A 380 -20.41 -1.77 6.68
C GLY A 380 -21.60 -2.68 6.97
N LYS A 381 -21.98 -3.47 5.95
CA LYS A 381 -23.06 -4.47 6.03
C LYS A 381 -22.55 -5.91 6.25
N GLY A 382 -21.24 -6.11 6.35
CA GLY A 382 -20.66 -7.42 6.69
C GLY A 382 -20.77 -8.49 5.59
N VAL A 383 -20.86 -8.08 4.32
CA VAL A 383 -21.03 -9.02 3.20
C VAL A 383 -19.81 -9.94 3.06
N ALA A 384 -20.01 -11.23 3.31
CA ALA A 384 -18.94 -12.23 3.26
C ALA A 384 -18.30 -12.36 1.86
N ALA A 385 -19.10 -12.23 0.80
CA ALA A 385 -18.63 -12.31 -0.59
C ALA A 385 -17.69 -11.16 -0.99
N SER A 386 -17.67 -10.04 -0.26
CA SER A 386 -16.68 -8.97 -0.45
C SER A 386 -15.48 -9.08 0.49
N LEU A 387 -15.36 -10.20 1.23
CA LEU A 387 -14.45 -10.31 2.37
C LEU A 387 -14.65 -9.15 3.35
N GLN A 388 -15.93 -8.82 3.59
CA GLN A 388 -16.35 -7.71 4.44
C GLN A 388 -15.61 -6.42 4.09
N SER A 389 -15.57 -6.07 2.81
CA SER A 389 -14.86 -4.90 2.28
C SER A 389 -15.75 -4.03 1.39
N ALA A 390 -15.35 -2.78 1.21
CA ALA A 390 -15.99 -1.79 0.34
C ALA A 390 -14.93 -0.95 -0.41
N SER A 391 -15.39 -0.12 -1.35
CA SER A 391 -14.51 0.82 -2.08
C SER A 391 -13.83 1.80 -1.14
N HIS A 392 -12.67 2.35 -1.53
CA HIS A 392 -12.00 3.38 -0.75
C HIS A 392 -12.28 4.81 -1.19
N GLY A 393 -12.86 5.01 -2.38
CA GLY A 393 -13.02 6.34 -2.97
C GLY A 393 -13.60 6.27 -4.37
N ALA A 394 -13.39 7.32 -5.17
CA ALA A 394 -13.91 7.37 -6.53
C ALA A 394 -13.12 6.50 -7.52
N GLY A 395 -11.81 6.31 -7.31
CA GLY A 395 -10.93 5.65 -8.27
C GLY A 395 -10.62 6.51 -9.50
N ARG A 396 -9.45 6.29 -10.11
CA ARG A 396 -8.98 7.11 -11.24
C ARG A 396 -9.51 6.61 -12.58
N VAL A 397 -9.82 7.54 -13.48
CA VAL A 397 -10.10 7.28 -14.91
C VAL A 397 -8.96 7.70 -15.82
N LEU A 398 -8.05 8.57 -15.34
CA LEU A 398 -6.87 9.04 -16.08
C LEU A 398 -5.59 8.79 -15.28
N SER A 399 -4.54 8.32 -15.95
CA SER A 399 -3.21 8.30 -15.38
C SER A 399 -2.72 9.73 -15.11
N ARG A 400 -1.81 9.91 -14.15
CA ARG A 400 -1.27 11.24 -13.80
C ARG A 400 -0.65 11.95 -15.02
N ASN A 401 0.06 11.20 -15.86
CA ASN A 401 0.72 11.75 -17.05
C ASN A 401 -0.30 12.23 -18.08
N VAL A 402 -1.37 11.47 -18.29
CA VAL A 402 -2.45 11.85 -19.21
C VAL A 402 -3.21 13.06 -18.68
N ALA A 403 -3.52 13.08 -17.37
CA ALA A 403 -4.19 14.21 -16.72
C ALA A 403 -3.40 15.52 -16.88
N LYS A 404 -2.10 15.52 -16.61
CA LYS A 404 -1.22 16.69 -16.79
C LYS A 404 -1.16 17.19 -18.24
N ALA A 405 -1.29 16.28 -19.21
CA ALA A 405 -1.25 16.62 -20.63
C ALA A 405 -2.59 17.18 -21.15
N GLN A 406 -3.72 16.71 -20.62
CA GLN A 406 -5.06 17.02 -21.15
C GLN A 406 -5.80 18.12 -20.40
N ILE A 407 -5.62 18.23 -19.08
CA ILE A 407 -6.41 19.13 -18.23
C ILE A 407 -5.75 20.51 -18.18
N LYS A 408 -6.54 21.56 -18.42
CA LYS A 408 -6.04 22.93 -18.38
C LYS A 408 -6.23 23.56 -17.00
N PRO A 409 -5.28 24.38 -16.51
CA PRO A 409 -5.41 25.11 -15.24
C PRO A 409 -6.70 25.95 -15.13
N ASP A 410 -7.14 26.55 -16.23
CA ASP A 410 -8.33 27.41 -16.26
C ASP A 410 -9.63 26.61 -16.06
N GLU A 411 -9.66 25.38 -16.58
CA GLU A 411 -10.79 24.45 -16.40
C GLU A 411 -10.87 24.01 -14.93
N MET A 412 -9.74 23.66 -14.32
CA MET A 412 -9.68 23.33 -12.89
C MET A 412 -10.12 24.50 -12.01
N ARG A 413 -9.63 25.73 -12.28
CA ARG A 413 -10.03 26.94 -11.54
C ARG A 413 -11.52 27.20 -11.64
N LYS A 414 -12.11 27.02 -12.83
CA LYS A 414 -13.55 27.19 -13.05
C LYS A 414 -14.35 26.17 -12.23
N VAL A 415 -14.00 24.89 -12.29
CA VAL A 415 -14.70 23.84 -11.55
C VAL A 415 -14.64 24.08 -10.04
N LEU A 416 -13.48 24.50 -9.51
CA LEU A 416 -13.33 24.87 -8.11
C LEU A 416 -14.23 26.05 -7.71
N ALA A 417 -14.28 27.10 -8.54
CA ALA A 417 -15.12 28.27 -8.31
C ALA A 417 -16.62 27.91 -8.34
N ASP A 418 -17.05 27.09 -9.30
CA ASP A 418 -18.44 26.64 -9.45
C ASP A 418 -18.93 25.85 -8.21
N HIS A 419 -18.03 25.17 -7.50
CA HIS A 419 -18.32 24.42 -6.27
C HIS A 419 -18.03 25.21 -4.98
N GLY A 420 -17.49 26.43 -5.10
CA GLY A 420 -17.10 27.26 -3.95
C GLY A 420 -15.99 26.62 -3.10
N VAL A 421 -15.03 25.96 -3.74
CA VAL A 421 -13.87 25.33 -3.09
C VAL A 421 -12.64 26.20 -3.26
N VAL A 422 -11.93 26.46 -2.15
CA VAL A 422 -10.60 27.08 -2.19
C VAL A 422 -9.56 25.97 -2.10
N LEU A 423 -8.73 25.86 -3.13
CA LEU A 423 -7.62 24.92 -3.20
C LEU A 423 -6.30 25.61 -2.86
N LEU A 424 -5.52 24.99 -1.98
CA LEU A 424 -4.17 25.37 -1.59
C LEU A 424 -3.20 24.30 -2.11
N GLY A 425 -2.42 24.66 -3.12
CA GLY A 425 -1.56 23.73 -3.86
C GLY A 425 -2.35 22.86 -4.83
N GLY A 426 -1.98 21.58 -4.94
CA GLY A 426 -2.64 20.61 -5.82
C GLY A 426 -2.16 20.67 -7.28
N GLY A 427 -1.88 19.48 -7.83
CA GLY A 427 -1.53 19.31 -9.23
C GLY A 427 -2.74 19.06 -10.13
N LEU A 428 -2.57 19.28 -11.44
CA LEU A 428 -3.57 18.93 -12.45
C LEU A 428 -3.87 17.43 -12.50
N ASP A 429 -2.93 16.60 -12.04
CA ASP A 429 -3.12 15.14 -11.91
C ASP A 429 -4.11 14.72 -10.83
N GLU A 430 -4.60 15.67 -10.02
CA GLU A 430 -5.62 15.46 -9.00
C GLU A 430 -6.92 16.24 -9.29
N ALA A 431 -7.05 16.86 -10.47
CA ALA A 431 -8.24 17.61 -10.84
C ALA A 431 -9.50 16.73 -10.82
N PRO A 432 -10.70 17.26 -10.51
CA PRO A 432 -11.91 16.45 -10.33
C PRO A 432 -12.24 15.49 -11.48
N ALA A 433 -11.92 15.88 -12.72
CA ALA A 433 -12.16 15.08 -13.92
C ALA A 433 -11.30 13.81 -14.05
N VAL A 434 -10.25 13.65 -13.22
CA VAL A 434 -9.40 12.44 -13.23
C VAL A 434 -10.02 11.27 -12.47
N TYR A 435 -11.10 11.52 -11.73
CA TYR A 435 -11.78 10.54 -10.88
C TYR A 435 -13.11 10.10 -11.49
N LYS A 436 -13.55 8.86 -11.18
CA LYS A 436 -14.90 8.41 -11.53
C LYS A 436 -15.95 9.27 -10.80
N ASP A 437 -17.19 9.20 -11.26
CA ASP A 437 -18.32 9.76 -10.52
C ASP A 437 -18.55 8.95 -9.24
N ILE A 438 -18.22 9.54 -8.08
CA ILE A 438 -18.35 8.90 -6.78
C ILE A 438 -19.78 8.42 -6.50
N ARG A 439 -20.82 9.11 -7.01
CA ARG A 439 -22.21 8.68 -6.76
C ARG A 439 -22.52 7.36 -7.49
N LYS A 440 -21.92 7.13 -8.66
CA LYS A 440 -22.03 5.85 -9.38
C LYS A 440 -21.31 4.72 -8.64
N VAL A 441 -20.11 5.01 -8.13
CA VAL A 441 -19.33 4.07 -7.31
C VAL A 441 -20.12 3.69 -6.05
N MET A 442 -20.76 4.65 -5.38
CA MET A 442 -21.61 4.39 -4.22
C MET A 442 -22.87 3.59 -4.57
N SER A 443 -23.53 3.89 -5.70
CA SER A 443 -24.69 3.09 -6.13
C SER A 443 -24.34 1.64 -6.46
N ALA A 444 -23.13 1.40 -6.99
CA ALA A 444 -22.67 0.08 -7.38
C ALA A 444 -22.27 -0.83 -6.20
N GLN A 445 -22.26 -0.29 -4.97
CA GLN A 445 -21.92 -1.03 -3.75
C GLN A 445 -22.94 -0.85 -2.62
N SER A 446 -24.18 -0.47 -2.95
CA SER A 446 -25.24 -0.28 -1.95
C SER A 446 -25.53 -1.54 -1.12
N GLU A 447 -25.12 -2.72 -1.60
CA GLU A 447 -25.19 -3.96 -0.82
C GLU A 447 -24.07 -4.11 0.22
N LEU A 448 -22.93 -3.44 0.04
CA LEU A 448 -21.75 -3.55 0.91
C LEU A 448 -21.80 -2.58 2.10
N VAL A 449 -22.40 -1.41 1.88
CA VAL A 449 -22.42 -0.32 2.85
C VAL A 449 -23.77 0.38 2.90
N GLU A 450 -24.06 0.97 4.05
CA GLU A 450 -25.10 1.97 4.27
C GLU A 450 -24.46 3.36 4.33
N VAL A 451 -25.06 4.36 3.68
CA VAL A 451 -24.61 5.76 3.78
C VAL A 451 -25.30 6.42 4.96
N ILE A 452 -24.52 6.90 5.91
CA ILE A 452 -25.00 7.54 7.15
C ILE A 452 -24.72 9.04 7.21
N GLY A 453 -23.95 9.58 6.25
CA GLY A 453 -23.69 11.01 6.14
C GLY A 453 -22.92 11.38 4.87
N GLU A 454 -22.92 12.67 4.53
CA GLU A 454 -22.21 13.22 3.37
C GLU A 454 -21.25 14.34 3.82
N PHE A 455 -19.99 14.29 3.40
CA PHE A 455 -18.98 15.33 3.58
C PHE A 455 -18.84 16.16 2.30
N THR A 456 -18.96 17.48 2.40
CA THR A 456 -18.74 18.41 1.29
C THR A 456 -17.49 19.27 1.55
N PRO A 457 -16.46 19.21 0.69
CA PRO A 457 -15.23 20.00 0.87
C PRO A 457 -15.47 21.52 0.67
N LYS A 458 -14.66 22.33 1.36
CA LYS A 458 -14.66 23.81 1.23
C LYS A 458 -13.26 24.40 1.13
N TYR A 459 -12.34 23.97 1.98
CA TYR A 459 -10.96 24.43 1.97
C TYR A 459 -10.06 23.21 1.86
N VAL A 460 -9.39 23.06 0.74
CA VAL A 460 -8.61 21.87 0.40
C VAL A 460 -7.15 22.23 0.36
N ARG A 461 -6.30 21.45 1.03
CA ARG A 461 -4.84 21.56 0.89
C ARG A 461 -4.26 20.24 0.39
N MET A 462 -3.43 20.33 -0.63
CA MET A 462 -2.71 19.21 -1.24
C MET A 462 -1.24 19.60 -1.48
N ALA A 463 -0.41 18.66 -1.93
CA ALA A 463 0.94 18.97 -2.39
C ALA A 463 0.90 19.72 -3.73
N ASP A 464 1.86 20.63 -3.97
CA ASP A 464 2.01 21.40 -5.22
C ASP A 464 2.46 20.54 -6.43
N GLY A 465 2.45 19.21 -6.31
CA GLY A 465 3.04 18.24 -7.23
C GLY A 465 4.25 17.51 -6.63
N GLY A 466 4.52 16.30 -7.09
CA GLY A 466 5.62 15.44 -6.63
C GLY A 466 5.80 14.20 -7.51
N PRO A 467 6.81 13.34 -7.24
CA PRO A 467 6.96 12.07 -7.93
C PRO A 467 5.68 11.20 -7.74
N ALA A 468 5.32 10.43 -8.77
CA ALA A 468 4.17 9.53 -8.71
C ALA A 468 4.40 8.43 -7.66
N GLU A 469 3.36 8.10 -6.89
CA GLU A 469 3.40 7.06 -5.84
C GLU A 469 2.75 5.74 -6.32
N ASP A 470 2.28 5.69 -7.56
CA ASP A 470 1.49 4.61 -8.18
C ASP A 470 1.93 4.27 -9.61
#